data_AF-A0A1B1MPV9-F1
#
_entry.id   AF-A0A1B1MPV9-F1
#
_cell.length_a   1.000
_cell.length_b   1.000
_cell.length_c   1.000
_cell.angle_alpha   90.00
_cell.angle_beta   90.00
_cell.angle_gamma   90.00
#
_symmetry.space_group_name_H-M   'P 1'
#
loop_
_entity.id
_entity.type
_entity.pdbx_description
1 polymer ?
#
loop_
_entity_poly.entity_id
_entity_poly.type
_entity_poly.pdbx_seq_one_letter_code
_entity_poly.pdbx_strand_id
1 'polypeptide(L)'
;MMDPEVLERITARRAELDGLEEQLVKQLVEVRAERDELAVAERVLQRLSEQIADEQAEAGSLVVQVAGRAARLVPDRAPGLDTGVRGKLEPLRGKLTKPADRGWLHKRPDGRFTARP
;
A
#
# COMPACT_ATOMS: atom_id res chain seq x y z
N MET A 1 34.07 -4.86 -50.28
CA MET A 1 33.05 -3.86 -49.91
C MET A 1 32.02 -4.57 -49.06
N MET A 2 31.57 -3.98 -47.95
CA MET A 2 30.47 -4.57 -47.15
C MET A 2 29.19 -4.55 -47.97
N ASP A 3 28.38 -5.59 -47.82
CA ASP A 3 27.09 -5.73 -48.49
C ASP A 3 26.14 -4.61 -48.02
N PRO A 4 25.52 -3.84 -48.93
CA PRO A 4 24.56 -2.80 -48.56
C PRO A 4 23.41 -3.32 -47.69
N GLU A 5 22.96 -4.57 -47.89
CA GLU A 5 21.87 -5.17 -47.11
C GLU A 5 22.26 -5.33 -45.62
N VAL A 6 23.53 -5.65 -45.36
CA VAL A 6 24.05 -5.77 -43.98
C VAL A 6 24.06 -4.42 -43.28
N LEU A 7 24.39 -3.33 -43.99
CA LEU A 7 24.38 -1.98 -43.44
C LEU A 7 22.96 -1.52 -43.09
N GLU A 8 21.99 -1.83 -43.94
CA GLU A 8 20.57 -1.53 -43.66
C GLU A 8 20.08 -2.27 -42.42
N ARG A 9 20.38 -3.57 -42.29
CA ARG A 9 20.01 -4.36 -41.11
C ARG A 9 20.64 -3.83 -39.82
N ILE A 10 21.91 -3.40 -39.87
CA ILE A 10 22.58 -2.77 -38.72
C ILE A 10 21.88 -1.47 -38.34
N THR A 11 21.51 -0.65 -39.32
CA THR A 11 20.85 0.65 -39.09
C THR A 11 19.46 0.46 -38.50
N ALA A 12 18.67 -0.47 -39.04
CA ALA A 12 17.37 -0.83 -38.50
C ALA A 12 17.49 -1.33 -37.05
N ARG A 13 18.44 -2.24 -36.78
CA ARG A 13 18.62 -2.78 -35.42
C ARG A 13 19.04 -1.71 -34.41
N ARG A 14 19.81 -0.70 -34.82
CA ARG A 14 20.16 0.43 -33.95
C ARG A 14 18.92 1.25 -33.59
N ALA A 15 18.10 1.62 -34.57
CA ALA A 15 16.86 2.35 -34.31
C ALA A 15 15.89 1.57 -33.42
N GLU A 16 15.81 0.24 -33.58
CA GLU A 16 15.05 -0.62 -32.66
C GLU A 16 15.58 -0.56 -31.23
N LEU A 17 16.90 -0.62 -31.05
CA LEU A 17 17.52 -0.55 -29.72
C LEU A 17 17.32 0.83 -29.08
N ASP A 18 17.43 1.91 -29.85
CA ASP A 18 17.17 3.27 -29.37
C ASP A 18 15.72 3.40 -28.86
N GLY A 19 14.75 2.86 -29.61
CA GLY A 19 13.34 2.83 -29.19
C GLY A 19 13.10 2.01 -27.92
N LEU A 20 13.78 0.86 -27.77
CA LEU A 20 13.73 0.06 -26.54
C LEU A 20 14.36 0.80 -25.35
N GLU A 21 15.48 1.49 -25.57
CA GLU A 21 16.13 2.30 -24.54
C GLU A 21 15.19 3.41 -24.05
N GLU A 22 14.55 4.14 -24.96
CA GLU A 22 13.56 5.17 -24.60
C GLU A 22 12.41 4.60 -23.76
N GLN A 23 11.92 3.41 -24.13
CA GLN A 23 10.84 2.76 -23.38
C GLN A 23 11.29 2.33 -21.98
N LEU A 24 12.49 1.74 -21.86
CA LEU A 24 13.06 1.33 -20.57
C LEU A 24 13.31 2.54 -19.66
N VAL A 25 13.78 3.66 -20.21
CA VAL A 25 13.95 4.91 -19.45
C VAL A 25 12.62 5.40 -18.90
N LYS A 26 11.54 5.37 -19.70
CA LYS A 26 10.19 5.74 -19.23
C LYS A 26 9.73 4.83 -18.08
N GLN A 27 9.86 3.51 -18.23
CA GLN A 27 9.51 2.56 -17.18
C GLN A 27 10.34 2.77 -15.90
N LEU A 28 11.63 3.06 -16.04
CA LEU A 28 12.50 3.31 -14.88
C LEU A 28 12.08 4.57 -14.13
N VAL A 29 11.61 5.61 -14.83
CA VAL A 29 11.06 6.83 -14.20
C VAL A 29 9.81 6.48 -13.40
N GLU A 30 8.88 5.69 -13.96
CA GLU A 30 7.67 5.26 -13.25
C GLU A 30 8.01 4.45 -11.99
N VAL A 31 8.90 3.45 -12.10
CA VAL A 31 9.33 2.63 -10.96
C VAL A 31 9.99 3.48 -9.87
N ARG A 32 10.77 4.50 -10.25
CA ARG A 32 11.36 5.42 -9.26
C ARG A 32 10.29 6.26 -8.55
N ALA A 33 9.31 6.77 -9.29
CA ALA A 33 8.20 7.52 -8.70
C ALA A 33 7.40 6.65 -7.72
N GLU A 34 7.07 5.41 -8.09
CA GLU A 34 6.39 4.47 -7.19
C GLU A 34 7.21 4.18 -5.92
N ARG A 35 8.54 4.02 -6.05
CA ARG A 35 9.42 3.82 -4.89
C ARG A 35 9.45 5.04 -3.97
N ASP A 36 9.40 6.25 -4.52
CA ASP A 36 9.32 7.47 -3.72
C ASP A 36 7.98 7.56 -2.96
N GLU A 37 6.87 7.20 -3.61
CA GLU A 37 5.55 7.10 -2.95
C GLU A 37 5.56 6.06 -1.82
N LEU A 38 6.16 4.89 -2.04
CA LEU A 38 6.31 3.86 -1.02
C LEU A 38 7.16 4.34 0.15
N ALA A 39 8.27 5.04 -0.10
CA ALA A 39 9.10 5.60 0.97
C ALA A 39 8.34 6.63 1.82
N VAL A 40 7.41 7.39 1.21
CA VAL A 40 6.52 8.27 1.96
C VAL A 40 5.54 7.46 2.81
N ALA A 41 4.92 6.42 2.24
CA ALA A 41 3.99 5.56 2.97
C ALA A 41 4.66 4.87 4.18
N GLU A 42 5.88 4.37 4.02
CA GLU A 42 6.68 3.79 5.11
C GLU A 42 6.91 4.78 6.25
N ARG A 43 7.31 6.03 5.93
CA ARG A 43 7.50 7.07 6.95
C ARG A 43 6.22 7.44 7.67
N VAL A 44 5.09 7.47 6.96
CA VAL A 44 3.77 7.73 7.56
C VAL A 44 3.41 6.60 8.53
N LEU A 45 3.59 5.34 8.12
CA LEU A 45 3.34 4.19 8.99
C LEU A 45 4.25 4.19 10.22
N GLN A 46 5.52 4.52 10.06
CA GLN A 46 6.47 4.64 11.15
C GLN A 46 6.00 5.69 12.16
N ARG A 47 5.67 6.90 11.71
CA ARG A 47 5.17 7.97 12.58
C ARG A 47 3.88 7.58 13.30
N LEU A 48 2.94 6.93 12.59
CA LEU A 48 1.69 6.46 13.20
C LEU A 48 1.96 5.42 14.30
N SER A 49 2.94 4.54 14.09
CA SER A 49 3.31 3.54 15.08
C SER A 49 3.93 4.17 16.34
N GLU A 50 4.76 5.20 16.17
CA GLU A 50 5.34 5.99 17.27
C GLU A 50 4.24 6.71 18.05
N GLN A 51 3.31 7.38 17.38
CA GLN A 51 2.17 8.05 18.03
C GLN A 51 1.33 7.07 18.85
N ILE A 52 1.03 5.89 18.32
CA ILE A 52 0.28 4.86 19.05
C ILE A 52 1.08 4.37 20.27
N ALA A 53 2.40 4.21 20.15
CA ALA A 53 3.24 3.80 21.27
C ALA A 53 3.26 4.87 22.38
N ASP A 54 3.39 6.14 22.00
CA ASP A 54 3.34 7.28 22.93
C ASP A 54 1.97 7.37 23.62
N GLU A 55 0.86 7.28 22.87
CA GLU A 55 -0.50 7.24 23.43
C GLU A 55 -0.68 6.06 24.40
N GLN A 56 -0.12 4.89 24.10
CA GLN A 56 -0.19 3.71 24.97
C GLN A 56 0.72 3.81 26.19
N ALA A 57 1.82 4.56 26.13
CA ALA A 57 2.69 4.86 27.26
C ALA A 57 2.03 5.88 28.20
N GLU A 58 1.41 6.93 27.64
CA GLU A 58 0.61 7.90 28.41
C GLU A 58 -0.62 7.23 29.05
N ALA A 59 -1.33 6.37 28.31
CA ALA A 59 -2.46 5.59 28.83
C ALA A 59 -2.06 4.47 29.80
N GLY A 60 -0.83 3.96 29.68
CA GLY A 60 -0.39 2.69 30.26
C GLY A 60 0.11 2.73 31.70
N SER A 61 0.18 3.91 32.33
CA SER A 61 0.83 4.05 33.64
C SER A 61 -0.08 3.81 34.86
N LEU A 62 -1.36 3.46 34.69
CA LEU A 62 -2.27 3.20 35.80
C LEU A 62 -2.73 1.74 35.84
N VAL A 63 -1.91 0.87 36.43
CA VAL A 63 -2.40 -0.40 36.99
C VAL A 63 -3.05 -0.05 38.33
N VAL A 64 -4.37 -0.17 38.42
CA VAL A 64 -5.15 0.11 39.63
C VAL A 64 -5.60 -1.21 40.25
N GLN A 65 -5.59 -1.30 41.59
CA GLN A 65 -6.16 -2.46 42.28
C GLN A 65 -7.68 -2.35 42.36
N VAL A 66 -8.39 -3.34 41.83
CA VAL A 66 -9.84 -3.50 41.97
C VAL A 66 -10.10 -4.77 42.78
N ALA A 67 -10.68 -4.63 43.97
CA ALA A 67 -10.96 -5.76 44.87
C ALA A 67 -9.74 -6.68 45.12
N GLY A 68 -8.54 -6.10 45.28
CA GLY A 68 -7.29 -6.84 45.50
C GLY A 68 -6.70 -7.50 44.25
N ARG A 69 -7.26 -7.26 43.07
CA ARG A 69 -6.73 -7.75 41.79
C ARG A 69 -6.20 -6.58 40.97
N ALA A 70 -4.96 -6.70 40.50
CA ALA A 70 -4.38 -5.70 39.60
C ALA A 70 -5.15 -5.66 38.28
N ALA A 71 -5.65 -4.48 37.92
CA ALA A 71 -6.38 -4.22 36.68
C ALA A 71 -5.73 -3.04 35.94
N ARG A 72 -5.55 -3.18 34.63
CA ARG A 72 -5.04 -2.09 33.79
C ARG A 72 -6.19 -1.11 33.53
N LEU A 73 -6.02 0.16 33.88
CA LEU A 73 -6.98 1.20 33.53
C LEU A 73 -6.99 1.33 32.00
N VAL A 74 -8.15 1.14 31.38
CA VAL A 74 -8.36 1.49 29.97
C VAL A 74 -8.96 2.89 29.98
N PRO A 75 -8.25 3.93 29.50
CA PRO A 75 -8.82 5.27 29.39
C PRO A 75 -10.10 5.23 28.55
N ASP A 76 -11.11 5.98 28.98
CA ASP A 76 -12.39 6.05 28.27
C ASP A 76 -12.16 6.63 26.88
N ARG A 77 -12.26 5.78 25.86
CA ARG A 77 -12.18 6.21 24.46
C ARG A 77 -13.47 6.96 24.19
N ALA A 78 -13.38 8.25 23.89
CA ALA A 78 -14.53 9.03 23.44
C ALA A 78 -15.32 8.22 22.39
N PRO A 79 -16.66 8.11 22.51
CA PRO A 79 -17.48 7.30 21.61
C PRO A 79 -17.52 7.95 20.23
N GLY A 80 -16.48 7.71 19.43
CA GLY A 80 -16.34 8.15 18.05
C GLY A 80 -16.23 7.00 17.05
N LEU A 81 -16.34 5.74 17.50
CA LEU A 81 -16.52 4.58 16.63
C LEU A 81 -17.99 4.20 16.61
N ASP A 82 -18.72 5.02 15.86
CA ASP A 82 -20.07 4.76 15.38
C ASP A 82 -20.11 3.35 14.75
N THR A 83 -20.65 2.37 15.49
CA THR A 83 -20.82 0.97 15.05
C THR A 83 -21.89 0.82 13.97
N GLY A 84 -22.39 1.92 13.41
CA GLY A 84 -23.14 1.99 12.15
C GLY A 84 -22.32 1.64 10.90
N VAL A 85 -21.27 0.81 11.02
CA VAL A 85 -20.37 0.44 9.91
C VAL A 85 -21.06 -0.48 8.90
N ARG A 86 -22.20 -1.10 9.22
CA ARG A 86 -22.92 -1.97 8.27
C ARG A 86 -23.36 -1.22 7.00
N GLY A 87 -23.77 0.04 7.10
CA GLY A 87 -24.15 0.87 5.94
C GLY A 87 -22.98 1.65 5.30
N LYS A 88 -21.89 1.88 6.04
CA LYS A 88 -20.69 2.57 5.51
C LYS A 88 -19.72 1.63 4.78
N LEU A 89 -19.87 0.32 4.95
CA LEU A 89 -19.04 -0.68 4.25
C LEU A 89 -19.42 -0.90 2.79
N GLU A 90 -20.66 -0.64 2.36
CA GLU A 90 -21.06 -0.80 0.96
C GLU A 90 -20.34 0.17 0.01
N PRO A 91 -20.19 1.47 0.34
CA PRO A 91 -19.32 2.38 -0.41
C PRO A 91 -17.86 1.91 -0.48
N LEU A 92 -17.34 1.33 0.61
CA LEU A 92 -15.98 0.77 0.67
C LEU A 92 -15.85 -0.51 -0.16
N ARG A 93 -16.87 -1.39 -0.18
CA ARG A 93 -16.92 -2.58 -1.05
C ARG A 93 -16.86 -2.20 -2.52
N GLY A 94 -17.55 -1.14 -2.94
CA GLY A 94 -17.48 -0.62 -4.31
C GLY A 94 -16.08 -0.13 -4.70
N LYS A 95 -15.32 0.45 -3.76
CA LYS A 95 -13.94 0.91 -3.98
C LYS A 95 -12.94 -0.24 -4.10
N LEU A 96 -13.21 -1.39 -3.46
CA LEU A 96 -12.35 -2.58 -3.50
C LEU A 96 -12.54 -3.46 -4.75
N THR A 97 -13.57 -3.20 -5.55
CA THR A 97 -13.79 -3.91 -6.82
C THR A 97 -12.72 -3.58 -7.86
N LYS A 98 -12.31 -2.31 -8.01
CA LYS A 98 -11.28 -1.91 -8.99
C LYS A 98 -9.91 -2.59 -8.75
N PRO A 99 -9.38 -2.68 -7.52
CA PRO A 99 -8.19 -3.48 -7.24
C PRO A 99 -8.36 -4.98 -7.52
N ALA A 100 -9.57 -5.52 -7.31
CA ALA A 100 -9.85 -6.92 -7.61
C ALA A 100 -9.93 -7.20 -9.12
N ASP A 101 -10.54 -6.30 -9.90
CA ASP A 101 -10.58 -6.39 -11.37
C ASP A 101 -9.18 -6.27 -11.98
N ARG A 102 -8.28 -5.53 -11.32
CA ARG A 102 -6.86 -5.43 -11.68
C ARG A 102 -6.00 -6.58 -11.15
N GLY A 103 -6.61 -7.56 -10.47
CA GLY A 103 -5.94 -8.78 -10.01
C GLY A 103 -5.06 -8.62 -8.76
N TRP A 104 -5.11 -7.47 -8.08
CA TRP A 104 -4.32 -7.21 -6.87
C TRP A 104 -4.95 -7.81 -5.61
N LEU A 105 -6.29 -7.89 -5.58
CA LEU A 105 -7.04 -8.50 -4.49
C LEU A 105 -7.87 -9.67 -5.00
N HIS A 106 -7.93 -10.74 -4.21
CA HIS A 106 -8.84 -11.85 -4.45
C HIS A 106 -10.15 -11.63 -3.69
N LYS A 107 -11.27 -11.61 -4.41
CA LYS A 107 -12.61 -11.56 -3.81
C LYS A 107 -13.10 -12.98 -3.52
N ARG A 108 -13.32 -13.28 -2.25
CA ARG A 108 -13.87 -14.54 -1.77
C ARG A 108 -15.40 -14.61 -2.02
N PRO A 109 -15.98 -15.82 -2.08
CA PRO A 109 -17.42 -16.00 -2.25
C PRO A 109 -18.26 -15.44 -1.08
N ASP A 110 -17.66 -15.26 0.11
CA ASP A 110 -18.28 -14.56 1.25
C ASP A 110 -18.23 -13.03 1.13
N GLY A 111 -17.76 -12.52 -0.01
CA GLY A 111 -17.68 -11.10 -0.34
C GLY A 111 -16.51 -10.36 0.30
N ARG A 112 -15.60 -11.04 1.01
CA ARG A 112 -14.39 -10.40 1.57
C ARG A 112 -13.27 -10.34 0.53
N PHE A 113 -12.44 -9.31 0.61
CA PHE A 113 -11.25 -9.16 -0.22
C PHE A 113 -10.00 -9.53 0.59
N THR A 114 -9.11 -10.32 0.00
CA THR A 114 -7.83 -10.70 0.60
C THR A 114 -6.69 -10.37 -0.35
N ALA A 115 -5.52 -10.01 0.19
CA ALA A 115 -4.30 -9.94 -0.60
C ALA A 115 -4.00 -11.32 -1.20
N ARG A 116 -3.49 -11.34 -2.43
CA ARG A 116 -3.07 -12.58 -3.08
C ARG A 116 -1.79 -13.10 -2.42
N PRO A 117 -1.61 -14.43 -2.25
CA PRO A 117 -0.30 -15.00 -1.92
C PRO A 117 0.73 -14.70 -3.00
#